data_AF-A0A519S2F1-F1
#
_entry.id   AF-A0A519S2F1-F1
#
_cell.length_a   1.000
_cell.length_b   1.000
_cell.length_c   1.000
_cell.angle_alpha   90.00
_cell.angle_beta   90.00
_cell.angle_gamma   90.00
#
_symmetry.space_group_name_H-M   'P 1'
#
loop_
_entity.id
_entity.type
_entity.pdbx_description
1 polymer ?
#
loop_
_entity_poly.entity_id
_entity_poly.type
_entity_poly.pdbx_seq_one_letter_code
_entity_poly.pdbx_strand_id
1 'polypeptide(L)'
;MELLVDLHCHPSMKPFGRSFKTDSQHQNPRLASPANTWFHDKPSLFDKLLNYTAQLTKFRQSDFTSSRTGRVRVVVASLYPPERGFFVSKLGTGPVGDVVLDLATGLGHQRIKAIQNQQDYFLDLLAEYQFLRDLDGQLVTLPVGEKARYRLCGSRADVEAALLEPDSLAILLSIEG
;
A
#
# COMPACT_ATOMS: atom_id res chain seq x y z
N MET A 1 -18.16 -6.00 21.68
CA MET A 1 -17.87 -5.48 20.32
C MET A 1 -16.76 -6.34 19.77
N GLU A 2 -16.94 -6.93 18.60
CA GLU A 2 -15.94 -7.83 18.01
C GLU A 2 -14.78 -7.00 17.42
N LEU A 3 -13.55 -7.34 17.81
CA LEU A 3 -12.34 -6.71 17.29
C LEU A 3 -11.89 -7.46 16.03
N LEU A 4 -11.95 -6.81 14.88
CA LEU A 4 -11.47 -7.38 13.62
C LEU A 4 -10.02 -6.93 13.36
N VAL A 5 -9.17 -7.91 13.07
CA VAL A 5 -7.74 -7.76 12.84
C VAL A 5 -7.39 -8.36 11.49
N ASP A 6 -6.70 -7.59 10.65
CA ASP A 6 -6.03 -8.09 9.47
C ASP A 6 -4.59 -8.44 9.85
N LEU A 7 -4.26 -9.73 9.87
CA LEU A 7 -2.98 -10.24 10.35
C LEU A 7 -1.86 -10.11 9.32
N HIS A 8 -2.19 -9.83 8.05
CA HIS A 8 -1.19 -9.71 7.00
C HIS A 8 -1.79 -9.10 5.73
N CYS A 9 -1.37 -7.88 5.39
CA CYS A 9 -1.66 -7.29 4.08
C CYS A 9 -0.61 -6.24 3.68
N HIS A 10 -0.69 -5.77 2.42
CA HIS A 10 0.24 -4.80 1.84
C HIS A 10 -0.46 -3.49 1.44
N PRO A 11 -1.00 -2.72 2.40
CA PRO A 11 -1.79 -1.54 2.10
C PRO A 11 -0.94 -0.40 1.51
N SER A 12 0.37 -0.40 1.76
CA SER A 12 1.34 0.60 1.27
C SER A 12 1.95 0.28 -0.09
N MET A 13 2.03 -1.00 -0.49
CA MET A 13 2.83 -1.44 -1.65
C MET A 13 2.48 -0.69 -2.95
N LYS A 14 1.21 -0.66 -3.34
CA LYS A 14 0.77 0.08 -4.54
C LYS A 14 0.83 1.60 -4.36
N PRO A 15 0.34 2.20 -3.26
CA PRO A 15 0.51 3.64 -3.04
C PRO A 15 1.96 4.11 -3.07
N PHE A 16 2.86 3.36 -2.43
CA PHE A 16 4.29 3.63 -2.42
C PHE A 16 4.84 3.57 -3.84
N GLY A 17 4.52 2.53 -4.62
CA GLY A 17 4.88 2.46 -6.04
C GLY A 17 4.40 3.67 -6.86
N ARG A 18 3.17 4.16 -6.61
CA ARG A 18 2.62 5.34 -7.30
C ARG A 18 3.31 6.65 -6.89
N SER A 19 3.93 6.72 -5.71
CA SER A 19 4.66 7.92 -5.26
C SER A 19 5.93 8.20 -6.08
N PHE A 20 6.45 7.19 -6.78
CA PHE A 20 7.58 7.35 -7.69
C PHE A 20 7.22 8.25 -8.88
N LYS A 21 5.93 8.32 -9.29
CA LYS A 21 5.45 9.15 -10.43
C LYS A 21 5.88 10.62 -10.33
N THR A 22 5.92 11.13 -9.11
CA THR A 22 6.29 12.51 -8.77
C THR A 22 7.69 12.60 -8.16
N ASP A 23 8.45 11.50 -8.18
CA ASP A 23 9.76 11.30 -7.55
C ASP A 23 9.82 11.78 -6.10
N SER A 24 8.68 11.74 -5.40
CA SER A 24 8.61 12.20 -4.02
C SER A 24 8.92 11.08 -3.05
N GLN A 25 8.57 9.83 -3.37
CA GLN A 25 8.59 8.68 -2.43
C GLN A 25 7.78 8.91 -1.14
N HIS A 26 7.05 10.03 -1.08
CA HIS A 26 6.21 10.47 0.02
C HIS A 26 4.72 10.26 -0.26
N GLN A 27 3.94 10.09 0.80
CA GLN A 27 2.48 10.05 0.69
C GLN A 27 1.92 11.38 0.22
N ASN A 28 1.01 11.34 -0.75
CA ASN A 28 0.30 12.53 -1.17
C ASN A 28 -0.85 12.84 -0.19
N PRO A 29 -0.96 14.04 0.38
CA PRO A 29 -2.00 14.36 1.36
C PRO A 29 -3.42 14.38 0.75
N ARG A 30 -3.56 14.45 -0.58
CA ARG A 30 -4.87 14.39 -1.24
C ARG A 30 -5.37 12.95 -1.29
N LEU A 31 -6.54 12.69 -0.70
CA LEU A 31 -7.16 11.35 -0.68
C LEU A 31 -7.42 10.78 -2.07
N ALA A 32 -7.68 11.63 -3.07
CA ALA A 32 -7.91 11.22 -4.45
C ALA A 32 -6.63 10.80 -5.20
N SER A 33 -5.45 10.91 -4.56
CA SER A 33 -4.18 10.53 -5.17
C SER A 33 -3.91 9.02 -5.04
N PRO A 34 -3.55 8.32 -6.14
CA PRO A 34 -3.08 6.94 -6.06
C PRO A 34 -1.80 6.74 -5.24
N ALA A 35 -1.12 7.79 -4.80
CA ALA A 35 0.01 7.76 -3.87
C ALA A 35 -0.39 8.07 -2.41
N ASN A 36 -1.65 7.79 -2.04
CA ASN A 36 -2.18 7.89 -0.68
C ASN A 36 -2.71 6.52 -0.25
N THR A 37 -2.47 6.09 1.00
CA THR A 37 -2.94 4.80 1.54
C THR A 37 -4.46 4.74 1.76
N TRP A 38 -5.11 5.89 1.92
CA TRP A 38 -6.57 6.03 1.97
C TRP A 38 -7.23 6.06 0.60
N PHE A 39 -6.47 6.17 -0.50
CA PHE A 39 -7.08 6.15 -1.83
C PHE A 39 -7.80 4.82 -2.08
N HIS A 40 -9.09 4.92 -2.34
CA HIS A 40 -9.95 3.76 -2.48
C HIS A 40 -10.10 3.39 -3.95
N ASP A 41 -9.43 2.31 -4.35
CA ASP A 41 -9.39 1.82 -5.72
C ASP A 41 -10.36 0.64 -5.88
N LYS A 42 -11.65 0.95 -6.05
CA LYS A 42 -12.68 -0.10 -6.21
C LYS A 42 -12.48 -0.82 -7.54
N PRO A 43 -12.35 -2.17 -7.55
CA PRO A 43 -12.25 -2.92 -8.80
C PRO A 43 -13.51 -2.75 -9.64
N SER A 44 -13.35 -2.35 -10.90
CA SER A 44 -14.43 -2.35 -11.88
C SER A 44 -14.79 -3.78 -12.29
N LEU A 45 -15.93 -3.98 -12.96
CA LEU A 45 -16.31 -5.29 -13.52
C LEU A 45 -15.26 -5.82 -14.51
N PHE A 46 -14.65 -4.93 -15.29
CA PHE A 46 -13.58 -5.30 -16.20
C PHE A 46 -12.32 -5.74 -15.47
N ASP A 47 -11.95 -5.07 -14.37
CA ASP A 47 -10.81 -5.47 -13.55
C ASP A 47 -11.00 -6.85 -12.94
N LYS A 48 -12.21 -7.16 -12.47
CA LYS A 48 -12.56 -8.49 -11.96
C LYS A 48 -12.49 -9.55 -13.05
N LEU A 49 -12.99 -9.25 -14.24
CA LEU A 49 -12.91 -10.17 -15.38
C LEU A 49 -11.45 -10.43 -15.78
N LEU A 50 -10.62 -9.38 -15.85
CA LEU A 50 -9.20 -9.52 -16.19
C LEU A 50 -8.41 -10.28 -15.11
N ASN A 51 -8.76 -10.08 -13.84
CA ASN A 51 -8.19 -10.86 -12.75
C ASN A 51 -8.56 -12.35 -12.86
N TYR A 52 -9.83 -12.65 -13.18
CA TYR A 52 -10.28 -14.02 -13.36
C TYR A 52 -9.65 -14.71 -14.57
N THR A 53 -9.54 -14.02 -15.70
CA THR A 53 -9.08 -14.62 -16.97
C THR A 53 -7.57 -14.60 -17.16
N ALA A 54 -6.89 -13.57 -16.66
CA ALA A 54 -5.46 -13.35 -16.90
C ALA A 54 -4.63 -13.29 -15.60
N GLN A 55 -5.25 -13.48 -14.43
CA GLN A 55 -4.60 -13.38 -13.11
C GLN A 55 -3.91 -12.03 -12.85
N LEU A 56 -4.28 -10.99 -13.62
CA LEU A 56 -3.72 -9.64 -13.48
C LEU A 56 -4.50 -8.90 -12.40
N THR A 57 -3.83 -8.51 -11.32
CA THR A 57 -4.47 -7.79 -10.21
C THR A 57 -4.15 -6.31 -10.32
N LYS A 58 -4.89 -5.59 -11.16
CA LYS A 58 -4.66 -4.15 -11.39
C LYS A 58 -5.13 -3.25 -10.26
N PHE A 59 -6.18 -3.65 -9.56
CA PHE A 59 -6.77 -2.92 -8.43
C PHE A 59 -6.03 -3.17 -7.11
N ARG A 60 -6.19 -2.27 -6.14
CA ARG A 60 -5.66 -2.50 -4.77
C ARG A 60 -6.40 -3.65 -4.08
N GLN A 61 -5.64 -4.64 -3.60
CA GLN A 61 -6.18 -5.74 -2.80
C GLN A 61 -6.40 -5.33 -1.33
N SER A 62 -5.65 -4.35 -0.84
CA SER A 62 -5.78 -3.77 0.49
C SER A 62 -5.51 -2.26 0.46
N ASP A 63 -6.26 -1.51 1.25
CA ASP A 63 -6.11 -0.08 1.48
C ASP A 63 -6.80 0.31 2.80
N PHE A 64 -6.41 1.44 3.40
CA PHE A 64 -6.93 1.81 4.72
C PHE A 64 -8.43 2.17 4.73
N THR A 65 -8.96 2.68 3.60
CA THR A 65 -10.40 2.97 3.47
C THR A 65 -11.23 1.69 3.49
N SER A 66 -10.79 0.66 2.76
CA SER A 66 -11.39 -0.67 2.76
C SER A 66 -11.32 -1.32 4.14
N SER A 67 -10.18 -1.26 4.83
CA SER A 67 -10.03 -1.77 6.21
C SER A 67 -11.02 -1.09 7.16
N ARG A 68 -11.11 0.24 7.15
CA ARG A 68 -12.04 0.97 8.02
C ARG A 68 -13.50 0.69 7.69
N THR A 69 -13.87 0.69 6.41
CA THR A 69 -15.24 0.37 5.94
C THR A 69 -15.63 -1.07 6.34
N GLY A 70 -14.68 -2.00 6.30
CA GLY A 70 -14.82 -3.38 6.75
C GLY A 70 -14.77 -3.57 8.26
N ARG A 71 -14.74 -2.50 9.06
CA ARG A 71 -14.66 -2.50 10.53
C ARG A 71 -13.37 -3.12 11.10
N VAL A 72 -12.33 -3.27 10.30
CA VAL A 72 -11.00 -3.62 10.78
C VAL A 72 -10.47 -2.46 11.63
N ARG A 73 -9.91 -2.80 12.79
CA ARG A 73 -9.34 -1.82 13.74
C ARG A 73 -7.85 -1.99 13.96
N VAL A 74 -7.30 -3.18 13.66
CA VAL A 74 -5.86 -3.45 13.69
C VAL A 74 -5.45 -4.06 12.36
N VAL A 75 -4.39 -3.54 11.76
CA VAL A 75 -3.79 -4.06 10.53
C VAL A 75 -2.32 -4.33 10.79
N VAL A 76 -1.85 -5.51 10.44
CA VAL A 76 -0.42 -5.81 10.34
C VAL A 76 -0.02 -5.55 8.88
N ALA A 77 0.57 -4.38 8.65
CA ALA A 77 1.03 -3.96 7.33
C ALA A 77 2.45 -4.49 7.08
N SER A 78 2.57 -5.35 6.08
CA SER A 78 3.84 -5.95 5.65
C SER A 78 4.55 -5.01 4.68
N LEU A 79 5.67 -4.44 5.14
CA LEU A 79 6.63 -3.76 4.28
C LEU A 79 7.33 -4.80 3.41
N TYR A 80 7.42 -4.56 2.11
CA TYR A 80 7.89 -5.54 1.15
C TYR A 80 8.81 -4.88 0.10
N PRO A 81 10.14 -4.83 0.34
CA PRO A 81 11.12 -4.44 -0.66
C PRO A 81 11.24 -5.58 -1.69
N PRO A 82 10.64 -5.48 -2.89
CA PRO A 82 10.45 -6.64 -3.73
C PRO A 82 11.79 -7.13 -4.31
N GLU A 83 11.99 -8.45 -4.37
CA GLU A 83 13.22 -9.00 -4.96
C GLU A 83 13.35 -8.57 -6.43
N ARG A 84 14.53 -8.10 -6.81
CA ARG A 84 14.81 -7.68 -8.20
C ARG A 84 14.50 -8.79 -9.20
N GLY A 85 14.73 -10.05 -8.84
CA GLY A 85 14.51 -11.21 -9.70
C GLY A 85 13.07 -11.33 -10.21
N PHE A 86 12.07 -10.93 -9.41
CA PHE A 86 10.66 -10.96 -9.83
C PHE A 86 10.31 -9.88 -10.87
N PHE A 87 11.18 -8.88 -11.04
CA PHE A 87 10.97 -7.73 -11.92
C PHE A 87 11.94 -7.72 -13.11
N VAL A 88 12.68 -8.80 -13.33
CA VAL A 88 13.50 -9.03 -14.52
C VAL A 88 12.79 -10.05 -15.41
N SER A 89 12.20 -9.58 -16.52
CA SER A 89 11.51 -10.47 -17.46
C SER A 89 12.49 -11.23 -18.36
N LYS A 90 12.08 -12.39 -18.90
CA LYS A 90 12.83 -13.09 -19.97
C LYS A 90 12.96 -12.27 -21.27
N LEU A 91 12.16 -11.20 -21.41
CA LEU A 91 12.21 -10.23 -22.50
C LEU A 91 13.18 -9.06 -22.20
N GLY A 92 13.89 -9.10 -21.07
CA GLY A 92 14.82 -8.06 -20.61
C GLY A 92 14.17 -6.98 -19.73
N THR A 93 14.94 -5.95 -19.40
CA THR A 93 14.56 -4.75 -18.60
C THR A 93 14.25 -3.54 -19.50
N GLY A 94 13.81 -3.81 -20.73
CA GLY A 94 13.44 -2.77 -21.70
C GLY A 94 12.00 -2.28 -21.51
N PRO A 95 11.60 -1.18 -22.18
CA PRO A 95 10.26 -0.57 -22.03
C PRO A 95 9.08 -1.53 -22.22
N VAL A 96 9.23 -2.55 -23.08
CA VAL A 96 8.19 -3.56 -23.33
C VAL A 96 8.04 -4.52 -22.14
N GLY A 97 9.15 -4.92 -21.52
CA GLY A 97 9.14 -5.77 -20.33
C GLY A 97 8.53 -5.05 -19.13
N ASP A 98 8.88 -3.78 -18.94
CA ASP A 98 8.35 -2.95 -17.86
C ASP A 98 6.84 -2.71 -18.00
N VAL A 99 6.32 -2.54 -19.21
CA VAL A 99 4.87 -2.39 -19.45
C VAL A 99 4.12 -3.66 -19.11
N VAL A 100 4.64 -4.84 -19.42
CA VAL A 100 4.02 -6.12 -19.04
C VAL A 100 4.05 -6.32 -17.53
N LEU A 101 5.15 -5.96 -16.87
CA LEU A 101 5.28 -6.01 -15.42
C LEU A 101 4.35 -5.00 -14.72
N ASP A 102 4.20 -3.79 -15.24
CA ASP A 102 3.24 -2.81 -14.70
C ASP A 102 1.80 -3.28 -14.91
N LEU A 103 1.52 -3.90 -16.06
CA LEU A 103 0.22 -4.50 -16.33
C LEU A 103 -0.13 -5.60 -15.33
N ALA A 104 0.86 -6.40 -14.91
CA ALA A 104 0.69 -7.49 -13.96
C ALA A 104 0.63 -7.03 -12.50
N THR A 105 1.48 -6.09 -12.11
CA THR A 105 1.69 -5.71 -10.70
C THR A 105 0.96 -4.43 -10.30
N GLY A 106 0.74 -3.50 -11.25
CA GLY A 106 0.12 -2.20 -11.01
C GLY A 106 0.95 -1.22 -10.17
N LEU A 107 2.26 -1.49 -9.97
CA LEU A 107 3.16 -0.67 -9.15
C LEU A 107 3.56 0.66 -9.81
N GLY A 108 3.43 0.76 -11.14
CA GLY A 108 3.89 1.88 -11.94
C GLY A 108 5.28 1.64 -12.52
N HIS A 109 5.43 2.03 -13.79
CA HIS A 109 6.69 1.94 -14.54
C HIS A 109 7.93 2.47 -13.81
N GLN A 110 7.81 3.64 -13.16
CA GLN A 110 8.95 4.25 -12.46
C GLN A 110 9.35 3.48 -11.20
N ARG A 111 8.38 2.86 -10.50
CA ARG A 111 8.67 1.95 -9.39
C ARG A 111 9.37 0.69 -9.87
N ILE A 112 8.91 0.10 -10.97
CA ILE A 112 9.55 -1.09 -11.57
C ILE A 112 11.01 -0.79 -11.93
N LYS A 113 11.27 0.37 -12.55
CA LYS A 113 12.63 0.82 -12.82
C LYS A 113 13.45 1.02 -11.54
N ALA A 114 12.89 1.57 -10.48
CA ALA A 114 13.58 1.70 -9.20
C ALA A 114 13.97 0.31 -8.65
N ILE A 115 13.04 -0.65 -8.63
CA ILE A 115 13.28 -2.04 -8.20
C ILE A 115 14.35 -2.73 -9.07
N GLN A 116 14.34 -2.53 -10.38
CA GLN A 116 15.33 -3.13 -11.29
C GLN A 116 16.75 -2.56 -11.06
N ASN A 117 16.85 -1.28 -10.68
CA ASN A 117 18.12 -0.59 -10.45
C ASN A 117 18.56 -0.60 -8.97
N GLN A 118 17.73 -1.11 -8.06
CA GLN A 118 18.05 -1.13 -6.64
C GLN A 118 19.28 -2.01 -6.38
N GLN A 119 20.14 -1.54 -5.49
CA GLN A 119 21.33 -2.28 -5.02
C GLN A 119 21.23 -2.65 -3.54
N ASP A 120 20.34 -1.97 -2.81
CA ASP A 120 20.16 -2.11 -1.37
C ASP A 120 18.66 -2.16 -1.04
N TYR A 121 18.17 -3.35 -0.69
CA TYR A 121 16.79 -3.58 -0.30
C TYR A 121 16.41 -2.87 1.01
N PHE A 122 17.39 -2.60 1.87
CA PHE A 122 17.13 -1.92 3.13
C PHE A 122 16.78 -0.44 2.93
N LEU A 123 17.40 0.22 1.96
CA LEU A 123 17.03 1.60 1.61
C LEU A 123 15.60 1.69 1.08
N ASP A 124 15.21 0.71 0.30
CA ASP A 124 13.85 0.61 -0.24
C ASP A 124 12.81 0.36 0.87
N LEU A 125 13.13 -0.54 1.80
CA LEU A 125 12.35 -0.79 3.02
C LEU A 125 12.20 0.50 3.86
N LEU A 126 13.29 1.24 4.05
CA LEU A 126 13.28 2.49 4.81
C LEU A 126 12.42 3.56 4.13
N ALA A 127 12.43 3.62 2.80
CA ALA A 127 11.60 4.54 2.04
C ALA A 127 10.11 4.19 2.17
N GLU A 128 9.73 2.91 2.13
CA GLU A 128 8.34 2.49 2.37
C GLU A 128 7.90 2.76 3.82
N TYR A 129 8.79 2.52 4.79
CA TYR A 129 8.56 2.89 6.19
C TYR A 129 8.32 4.40 6.34
N GLN A 130 9.19 5.23 5.74
CA GLN A 130 9.05 6.68 5.77
C GLN A 130 7.76 7.14 5.07
N PHE A 131 7.40 6.53 3.94
CA PHE A 131 6.14 6.77 3.26
C PHE A 131 4.94 6.57 4.22
N LEU A 132 4.94 5.51 5.02
CA LEU A 132 3.91 5.30 6.05
C LEU A 132 4.00 6.27 7.24
N ARG A 133 5.18 6.83 7.54
CA ARG A 133 5.32 7.85 8.60
C ARG A 133 4.72 9.20 8.22
N ASP A 134 4.70 9.54 6.93
CA ASP A 134 4.35 10.89 6.45
C ASP A 134 2.98 11.41 6.90
N LEU A 135 1.96 10.53 6.95
CA LEU A 135 0.58 10.91 7.34
C LEU A 135 0.12 10.22 8.63
N ASP A 136 1.05 9.71 9.44
CA ASP A 136 0.76 9.04 10.71
C ASP A 136 -0.01 9.98 11.65
N GLY A 137 -1.15 9.53 12.15
CA GLY A 137 -2.05 10.32 13.00
C GLY A 137 -2.84 11.42 12.30
N GLN A 138 -2.66 11.64 11.00
CA GLN A 138 -3.40 12.67 10.28
C GLN A 138 -4.87 12.28 10.08
N LEU A 139 -5.77 13.17 10.50
CA LEU A 139 -7.20 13.00 10.33
C LEU A 139 -7.62 13.29 8.89
N VAL A 140 -8.38 12.37 8.32
CA VAL A 140 -8.97 12.47 6.99
C VAL A 140 -10.49 12.25 7.05
N THR A 141 -11.22 12.77 6.07
CA THR A 141 -12.63 12.47 5.87
C THR A 141 -12.77 11.52 4.69
N LEU A 142 -13.21 10.30 4.95
CA LEU A 142 -13.41 9.27 3.93
C LEU A 142 -14.58 9.65 3.00
N PRO A 143 -14.67 9.08 1.78
CA PRO A 143 -15.77 9.35 0.86
C PRO A 143 -17.17 9.11 1.43
N VAL A 144 -17.29 8.23 2.44
CA VAL A 144 -18.54 7.92 3.15
C VAL A 144 -18.90 8.93 4.25
N GLY A 145 -18.09 9.98 4.44
CA GLY A 145 -18.28 11.03 5.46
C GLY A 145 -17.69 10.71 6.83
N GLU A 146 -17.18 9.50 7.03
CA GLU A 146 -16.53 9.08 8.28
C GLU A 146 -15.14 9.72 8.43
N LYS A 147 -14.82 10.18 9.65
CA LYS A 147 -13.46 10.60 10.00
C LYS A 147 -12.60 9.37 10.28
N ALA A 148 -11.39 9.36 9.74
CA ALA A 148 -10.44 8.29 9.99
C ALA A 148 -9.02 8.83 10.13
N ARG A 149 -8.19 8.11 10.87
CA ARG A 149 -6.73 8.26 10.89
C ARG A 149 -6.11 6.88 11.06
N TYR A 150 -4.82 6.77 10.80
CA TYR A 150 -4.06 5.57 11.18
C TYR A 150 -3.00 5.96 12.19
N ARG A 151 -2.59 5.00 13.02
CA ARG A 151 -1.54 5.15 14.02
C ARG A 151 -0.53 4.03 13.86
N LEU A 152 0.71 4.37 13.56
CA LEU A 152 1.80 3.41 13.59
C LEU A 152 2.08 3.04 15.06
N CYS A 153 1.97 1.75 15.37
CA CYS A 153 2.09 1.21 16.72
C CYS A 153 3.37 0.40 16.83
N GLY A 154 4.20 0.69 17.83
CA GLY A 154 5.44 -0.06 18.10
C GLY A 154 5.32 -1.02 19.29
N SER A 155 4.24 -0.89 20.06
CA SER A 155 4.01 -1.64 21.29
C SER A 155 2.54 -1.99 21.49
N ARG A 156 2.28 -2.91 22.42
CA ARG A 156 0.92 -3.22 22.87
C ARG A 156 0.20 -1.97 23.40
N ALA A 157 0.90 -1.12 24.14
CA ALA A 157 0.32 0.11 24.69
C ALA A 157 -0.12 1.07 23.59
N ASP A 158 0.64 1.20 22.50
CA ASP A 158 0.26 2.04 21.36
C ASP A 158 -1.00 1.52 20.68
N VAL A 159 -1.12 0.20 20.51
CA VAL A 159 -2.32 -0.43 19.96
C VAL A 159 -3.53 -0.18 20.85
N GLU A 160 -3.39 -0.41 22.17
CA GLU A 160 -4.47 -0.16 23.13
C GLU A 160 -4.89 1.32 23.10
N ALA A 161 -3.93 2.26 23.04
CA ALA A 161 -4.21 3.69 22.93
C ALA A 161 -4.93 4.05 21.61
N ALA A 162 -4.48 3.51 20.47
CA ALA A 162 -5.13 3.71 19.18
C ALA A 162 -6.55 3.12 19.14
N LEU A 163 -6.81 2.02 19.85
CA LEU A 163 -8.14 1.41 19.92
C LEU A 163 -9.16 2.24 20.72
N LEU A 164 -8.70 3.10 21.64
CA LEU A 164 -9.55 4.07 22.34
C LEU A 164 -10.03 5.21 21.44
N GLU A 165 -9.28 5.53 20.38
CA GLU A 165 -9.68 6.50 19.35
C GLU A 165 -10.63 5.81 18.33
N PRO A 166 -11.93 6.15 18.29
CA PRO A 166 -12.90 5.43 17.45
C PRO A 166 -12.66 5.61 15.95
N ASP A 167 -11.99 6.69 15.56
CA ASP A 167 -11.61 7.00 14.19
C ASP A 167 -10.27 6.38 13.77
N SER A 168 -9.56 5.71 14.68
CA SER A 168 -8.21 5.20 14.42
C SER A 168 -8.18 3.76 13.91
N LEU A 169 -7.30 3.55 12.94
CA LEU A 169 -6.76 2.26 12.50
C LEU A 169 -5.39 2.05 13.15
N ALA A 170 -5.24 1.06 14.02
CA ALA A 170 -3.94 0.70 14.58
C ALA A 170 -3.14 -0.09 13.54
N ILE A 171 -1.94 0.37 13.21
CA ILE A 171 -1.05 -0.26 12.23
C ILE A 171 0.17 -0.82 12.95
N LEU A 172 0.31 -2.13 12.95
CA LEU A 172 1.55 -2.81 13.29
C LEU A 172 2.33 -3.04 12.00
N LEU A 173 3.64 -2.78 12.03
CA LEU A 173 4.50 -3.04 10.88
C LEU A 173 5.13 -4.42 11.01
N SER A 174 5.16 -5.16 9.91
CA SER A 174 6.00 -6.34 9.73
C SER A 174 6.84 -6.18 8.48
N ILE A 175 7.82 -7.06 8.29
CA ILE A 175 8.67 -7.08 7.10
C ILE A 175 8.48 -8.44 6.44
N GLU A 176 8.20 -8.43 5.14
CA GLU A 176 8.19 -9.61 4.28
C GLU A 176 9.35 -9.51 3.29
N GLY A 177 10.03 -10.63 3.05
CA GLY A 177 11.20 -10.72 2.17
C GLY A 177 11.81 -12.12 2.24
#